data_AF-A0A1F3B7F1-F1
#
_entry.id   AF-A0A1F3B7F1-F1
#
_cell.length_a   1.000
_cell.length_b   1.000
_cell.length_c   1.000
_cell.angle_alpha   90.00
_cell.angle_beta   90.00
_cell.angle_gamma   90.00
#
_symmetry.space_group_name_H-M   'P 1'
#
loop_
_entity.id
_entity.type
_entity.pdbx_description
1 polymer ?
#
loop_
_entity_poly.entity_id
_entity_poly.type
_entity_poly.pdbx_seq_one_letter_code
_entity_poly.pdbx_strand_id
1 'polypeptide(L)'
;SPFYSPCLAAACEHPLAVVLGPWWRLTPSLLIVWVPLGFRLSCYYARKIYYRSVFWAPPACAVRDRPAGYAGESRFPWVLQNIHRYFFWLILPIVIIHWYDVALAFRFADGWGLGVGTLVMVADATFLSLYTFSCHACRHICGGHVNTFSRAPVRRALWQWVSRINLSHGVWFWLALGTIILADLYVYLLSLGTIVDLRVF
;
A
#
# COMPACT_ATOMS: atom_id res chain seq x y z
N SER A 1 8.93 -5.57 -10.98
CA SER A 1 8.99 -5.52 -9.50
C SER A 1 7.80 -4.71 -8.98
N PRO A 2 7.47 -4.77 -7.67
CA PRO A 2 6.28 -4.12 -7.13
C PRO A 2 6.17 -2.61 -7.39
N PHE A 3 7.26 -1.84 -7.31
CA PHE A 3 7.21 -0.39 -7.61
C PHE A 3 6.87 -0.05 -9.07
N TYR A 4 7.02 -1.00 -9.99
CA TYR A 4 6.84 -0.77 -11.43
C TYR A 4 5.54 -1.39 -11.97
N SER A 5 4.70 -1.98 -11.11
CA SER A 5 3.47 -2.65 -11.51
C SER A 5 2.20 -1.89 -11.08
N PRO A 6 1.17 -1.80 -11.94
CA PRO A 6 1.17 -2.19 -13.36
C PRO A 6 2.13 -1.34 -14.21
N CYS A 7 2.73 -1.86 -15.29
CA CYS A 7 3.42 -0.92 -16.19
C CYS A 7 2.46 -0.32 -17.22
N LEU A 8 2.41 1.02 -17.28
CA LEU A 8 1.53 1.79 -18.18
C LEU A 8 2.28 2.58 -19.29
N ALA A 9 3.59 2.43 -19.39
CA ALA A 9 4.43 3.13 -20.37
C ALA A 9 4.88 2.21 -21.51
N ALA A 10 5.03 2.77 -22.71
CA ALA A 10 5.54 2.05 -23.88
C ALA A 10 6.98 1.52 -23.72
N ALA A 11 7.73 2.05 -22.75
CA ALA A 11 9.10 1.64 -22.46
C ALA A 11 9.21 0.31 -21.70
N CYS A 12 8.09 -0.28 -21.26
CA CYS A 12 8.10 -1.54 -20.53
C CYS A 12 8.10 -2.75 -21.45
N GLU A 13 8.82 -3.79 -21.03
CA GLU A 13 8.87 -5.08 -21.72
C GLU A 13 7.51 -5.81 -21.66
N HIS A 14 6.81 -5.69 -20.55
CA HIS A 14 5.48 -6.30 -20.33
C HIS A 14 4.47 -5.25 -19.83
N PRO A 15 3.96 -4.37 -20.70
CA PRO A 15 2.98 -3.36 -20.31
C PRO A 15 1.59 -4.00 -20.12
N LEU A 16 0.89 -3.62 -19.06
CA LEU A 16 -0.52 -4.00 -18.87
C LEU A 16 -1.41 -3.28 -19.91
N ALA A 17 -1.14 -1.99 -20.13
CA ALA A 17 -1.77 -1.16 -21.14
C ALA A 17 -0.85 0.02 -21.45
N VAL A 18 -0.68 0.37 -22.73
CA VAL A 18 0.15 1.52 -23.10
C VAL A 18 -0.69 2.79 -23.04
N VAL A 19 -0.58 3.53 -21.93
CA VAL A 19 -1.25 4.82 -21.73
C VAL A 19 -0.34 5.97 -22.16
N LEU A 20 0.96 5.85 -21.88
CA LEU A 20 1.97 6.82 -22.31
C LEU A 20 2.88 6.25 -23.39
N GLY A 21 2.98 7.01 -24.48
CA GLY A 21 3.78 6.64 -25.64
C GLY A 21 5.29 6.79 -25.43
N PRO A 22 6.10 6.55 -26.48
CA PRO A 22 7.57 6.53 -26.41
C PRO A 22 8.23 7.84 -26.00
N TRP A 23 7.49 8.95 -25.99
CA TRP A 23 7.98 10.26 -25.55
C TRP A 23 8.17 10.35 -24.02
N TRP A 24 7.53 9.46 -23.26
CA TRP A 24 7.71 9.39 -21.81
C TRP A 24 9.04 8.69 -21.48
N ARG A 25 10.08 9.50 -21.24
CA ARG A 25 11.45 9.02 -20.93
C ARG A 25 11.74 8.88 -19.44
N LEU A 26 10.81 9.29 -18.58
CA LEU A 26 10.96 9.13 -17.13
C LEU A 26 10.65 7.70 -16.71
N THR A 27 11.08 7.34 -15.51
CA THR A 27 10.86 5.98 -14.99
C THR A 27 9.35 5.66 -14.92
N PRO A 28 8.90 4.50 -15.44
CA PRO A 28 7.48 4.14 -15.46
C PRO A 28 6.82 4.12 -14.08
N SER A 29 7.58 3.85 -13.03
CA SER A 29 7.08 3.81 -11.64
C SER A 29 6.47 5.15 -11.19
N LEU A 30 6.92 6.29 -11.72
CA LEU A 30 6.36 7.61 -11.37
C LEU A 30 4.88 7.74 -11.70
N LEU A 31 4.38 6.97 -12.67
CA LEU A 31 2.98 7.00 -13.07
C LEU A 31 2.04 6.43 -12.01
N ILE A 32 2.56 5.57 -11.14
CA ILE A 32 1.74 4.81 -10.20
C ILE A 32 2.15 5.09 -8.76
N VAL A 33 3.42 5.33 -8.47
CA VAL A 33 3.96 5.47 -7.10
C VAL A 33 3.22 6.52 -6.27
N TRP A 34 2.65 7.56 -6.90
CA TRP A 34 1.87 8.59 -6.21
C TRP A 34 0.60 8.03 -5.53
N VAL A 35 0.03 6.92 -6.03
CA VAL A 35 -1.13 6.26 -5.42
C VAL A 35 -0.78 5.56 -4.11
N PRO A 36 0.14 4.57 -4.05
CA PRO A 36 0.53 3.93 -2.79
C PRO A 36 1.24 4.91 -1.85
N LEU A 37 1.98 5.90 -2.37
CA LEU A 37 2.58 6.95 -1.55
C LEU A 37 1.50 7.85 -0.95
N GLY A 38 0.55 8.32 -1.76
CA GLY A 38 -0.57 9.14 -1.30
C GLY A 38 -1.45 8.40 -0.31
N PHE A 39 -1.73 7.12 -0.54
CA PHE A 39 -2.46 6.26 0.38
C PHE A 39 -1.75 6.13 1.74
N ARG A 40 -0.42 5.99 1.74
CA ARG A 40 0.40 5.96 2.96
C ARG A 40 0.43 7.33 3.65
N LEU A 41 0.77 8.41 2.95
CA LEU A 41 0.95 9.73 3.55
C LEU A 41 -0.35 10.36 4.06
N SER A 42 -1.48 10.04 3.44
CA SER A 42 -2.81 10.45 3.89
C SER A 42 -3.38 9.57 5.01
N CYS A 43 -2.74 8.44 5.33
CA CYS A 43 -3.22 7.53 6.37
C CYS A 43 -3.11 8.17 7.76
N TYR A 44 -4.11 7.91 8.61
CA TYR A 44 -4.12 8.35 10.01
C TYR A 44 -2.87 7.91 10.79
N TYR A 45 -2.37 6.69 10.54
CA TYR A 45 -1.17 6.20 11.21
C TYR A 45 0.09 6.95 10.77
N ALA A 46 0.29 7.14 9.46
CA ALA A 46 1.41 7.92 8.95
C ALA A 46 1.36 9.37 9.46
N ARG A 47 0.16 9.96 9.50
CA ARG A 47 -0.11 11.27 10.10
C ARG A 47 0.44 11.38 11.51
N LYS A 48 0.09 10.40 12.37
CA LYS A 48 0.62 10.34 13.73
C LYS A 48 2.16 10.32 13.76
N ILE A 49 2.81 9.60 12.84
CA ILE A 49 4.28 9.54 12.78
C ILE A 49 4.85 10.92 12.48
N TYR A 50 4.54 11.49 11.32
CA TYR A 50 5.20 12.72 10.89
C TYR A 50 4.74 13.96 11.67
N TYR A 51 3.53 13.97 12.24
CA TYR A 51 3.11 15.02 13.18
C TYR A 51 3.99 15.04 14.43
N ARG A 52 4.38 13.86 14.94
CA ARG A 52 5.19 13.73 16.14
C ARG A 52 6.67 13.94 15.86
N SER A 53 7.21 13.28 14.82
CA SER A 53 8.64 13.28 14.54
C SER A 53 9.12 14.52 13.79
N VAL A 54 8.29 15.12 12.94
CA VAL A 54 8.67 16.27 12.10
C VAL A 54 8.06 17.57 12.62
N PHE A 55 6.74 17.59 12.85
CA PHE A 55 6.03 18.81 13.23
C PHE A 55 5.95 19.06 14.74
N TRP A 56 6.32 18.06 15.55
CA TRP A 56 6.36 18.16 17.01
C TRP A 56 5.01 18.58 17.61
N ALA A 57 3.92 17.89 17.22
CA ALA A 57 2.54 18.28 17.59
C ALA A 57 1.55 17.09 17.75
N PRO A 58 1.26 16.59 18.97
CA PRO A 58 2.08 16.66 20.17
C PRO A 58 3.13 15.54 20.17
N PRO A 59 4.42 15.82 20.45
CA PRO A 59 5.48 14.81 20.43
C PRO A 59 5.27 13.74 21.52
N ALA A 60 4.81 14.16 22.71
CA ALA A 60 4.50 13.32 23.87
C ALA A 60 3.49 14.05 24.77
N CYS A 61 2.80 13.33 25.65
CA CYS A 61 1.75 13.91 26.51
C CYS A 61 2.25 15.01 27.46
N ALA A 62 3.52 14.94 27.88
CA ALA A 62 4.13 15.89 28.82
C ALA A 62 4.96 16.99 28.14
N VAL A 63 5.07 16.98 26.81
CA VAL A 63 5.95 17.88 26.07
C VAL A 63 5.10 18.83 25.24
N ARG A 64 5.33 20.13 25.42
CA ARG A 64 4.62 21.17 24.70
C ARG A 64 4.85 21.07 23.18
N ASP A 65 3.77 21.26 22.44
CA ASP A 65 3.79 21.33 20.98
C ASP A 65 4.63 22.52 20.49
N ARG A 66 5.33 22.33 19.38
CA ARG A 66 6.04 23.42 18.70
C ARG A 66 5.07 24.48 18.15
N PRO A 67 3.99 24.13 17.42
CA PRO A 67 3.01 25.12 16.98
C PRO A 67 2.19 25.65 18.17
N ALA A 68 1.96 26.96 18.21
CA ALA A 68 1.18 27.62 19.26
C ALA A 68 -0.33 27.29 19.22
N GLY A 69 -0.82 26.74 18.10
CA GLY A 69 -2.21 26.35 17.93
C GLY A 69 -2.38 25.33 16.81
N TYR A 70 -3.49 24.60 16.86
CA TYR A 70 -3.84 23.56 15.89
C TYR A 70 -5.13 23.95 15.16
N ALA A 71 -5.02 24.23 13.86
CA ALA A 71 -6.14 24.64 13.03
C ALA A 71 -7.05 23.47 12.59
N GLY A 72 -6.72 22.24 12.96
CA GLY A 72 -7.43 21.06 12.45
C GLY A 72 -7.06 20.70 11.02
N GLU A 73 -7.82 19.75 10.45
CA GLU A 73 -7.76 19.34 9.04
C GLU A 73 -8.61 20.27 8.13
N SER A 74 -8.86 21.51 8.56
CA SER A 74 -9.74 22.46 7.86
C SER A 74 -9.00 23.41 6.92
N ARG A 75 -7.67 23.53 7.06
CA ARG A 75 -6.84 24.48 6.31
C ARG A 75 -5.73 23.77 5.53
N PHE A 76 -5.35 24.31 4.39
CA PHE A 76 -4.18 23.86 3.64
C PHE A 76 -2.90 23.99 4.51
N PRO A 77 -1.99 22.98 4.52
CA PRO A 77 -2.02 21.73 3.74
C PRO A 77 -2.78 20.57 4.40
N TRP A 78 -3.26 20.71 5.65
CA TRP A 78 -3.87 19.64 6.44
C TRP A 78 -5.21 19.13 5.92
N VAL A 79 -5.92 19.94 5.13
CA VAL A 79 -7.14 19.49 4.43
C VAL A 79 -6.88 18.30 3.51
N LEU A 80 -5.66 18.17 2.98
CA LEU A 80 -5.27 17.05 2.12
C LEU A 80 -5.32 15.71 2.86
N GLN A 81 -5.30 15.68 4.20
CA GLN A 81 -5.39 14.43 4.95
C GLN A 81 -6.75 13.73 4.79
N ASN A 82 -7.80 14.49 4.45
CA ASN A 82 -9.14 13.96 4.18
C ASN A 82 -9.22 13.14 2.87
N ILE A 83 -8.20 13.22 2.00
CA ILE A 83 -8.23 12.56 0.69
C ILE A 83 -7.92 11.06 0.77
N HIS A 84 -7.56 10.54 1.94
CA HIS A 84 -7.28 9.11 2.15
C HIS A 84 -8.42 8.21 1.65
N ARG A 85 -9.67 8.66 1.81
CA ARG A 85 -10.85 7.94 1.31
C ARG A 85 -10.85 7.75 -0.21
N TYR A 86 -10.27 8.68 -0.97
CA TYR A 86 -10.15 8.57 -2.42
C TYR A 86 -8.97 7.67 -2.81
N PHE A 87 -7.85 7.81 -2.12
CA PHE A 87 -6.71 6.91 -2.30
C PHE A 87 -7.05 5.45 -1.99
N PHE A 88 -7.96 5.18 -1.06
CA PHE A 88 -8.46 3.83 -0.81
C PHE A 88 -9.08 3.21 -2.07
N TRP A 89 -9.84 3.96 -2.85
CA TRP A 89 -10.42 3.45 -4.10
C TRP A 89 -9.37 3.28 -5.20
N LEU A 90 -8.35 4.13 -5.23
CA LEU A 90 -7.26 4.05 -6.20
C LEU A 90 -6.30 2.89 -5.92
N ILE A 91 -6.05 2.57 -4.64
CA ILE A 91 -5.12 1.49 -4.26
C ILE A 91 -5.73 0.10 -4.46
N LEU A 92 -7.05 -0.05 -4.41
CA LEU A 92 -7.72 -1.36 -4.56
C LEU A 92 -7.37 -2.06 -5.89
N PRO A 93 -7.48 -1.42 -7.07
CA PRO A 93 -7.01 -2.02 -8.32
C PRO A 93 -5.54 -2.41 -8.30
N ILE A 94 -4.67 -1.60 -7.69
CA ILE A 94 -3.23 -1.88 -7.59
C ILE A 94 -2.99 -3.14 -6.75
N VAL A 95 -3.69 -3.30 -5.63
CA VAL A 95 -3.59 -4.53 -4.81
C VAL A 95 -4.04 -5.76 -5.60
N ILE A 96 -5.11 -5.65 -6.39
CA ILE A 96 -5.61 -6.75 -7.23
C ILE A 96 -4.59 -7.12 -8.32
N ILE A 97 -4.05 -6.11 -9.03
CA ILE A 97 -3.02 -6.31 -10.05
C ILE A 97 -1.76 -6.92 -9.43
N HIS A 98 -1.40 -6.50 -8.23
CA HIS A 98 -0.23 -7.04 -7.55
C HIS A 98 -0.40 -8.54 -7.21
N TRP A 99 -1.60 -8.98 -6.83
CA TRP A 99 -1.91 -10.42 -6.71
C TRP A 99 -1.90 -11.16 -8.06
N TYR A 100 -2.27 -10.48 -9.15
CA TYR A 100 -2.12 -11.04 -10.49
C TYR A 100 -0.64 -11.23 -10.85
N ASP A 101 0.23 -10.27 -10.52
CA ASP A 101 1.68 -10.42 -10.70
C ASP A 101 2.25 -11.56 -9.87
N VAL A 102 1.76 -11.74 -8.64
CA VAL A 102 2.10 -12.91 -7.81
C VAL A 102 1.73 -14.20 -8.52
N ALA A 103 0.53 -14.30 -9.10
CA ALA A 103 0.10 -15.47 -9.85
C ALA A 103 0.98 -15.72 -11.08
N LEU A 104 1.45 -14.67 -11.77
CA LEU A 104 2.42 -14.78 -12.85
C LEU A 104 3.80 -15.20 -12.36
N ALA A 105 4.23 -14.78 -11.18
CA ALA A 105 5.52 -15.13 -10.58
C ALA A 105 5.66 -16.62 -10.22
N PHE A 106 4.56 -17.39 -10.25
CA PHE A 106 4.60 -18.85 -10.15
C PHE A 106 4.85 -19.56 -11.50
N ARG A 107 4.84 -18.83 -12.62
CA ARG A 107 5.08 -19.38 -13.96
C ARG A 107 6.55 -19.22 -14.34
N PHE A 108 7.26 -20.33 -14.33
CA PHE A 108 8.64 -20.47 -14.78
C PHE A 108 8.66 -21.03 -16.22
N ALA A 109 9.83 -20.99 -16.88
CA ALA A 109 9.98 -21.44 -18.27
C ALA A 109 9.63 -22.92 -18.48
N ASP A 110 9.80 -23.72 -17.43
CA ASP A 110 9.57 -25.17 -17.36
C ASP A 110 8.20 -25.55 -16.77
N GLY A 111 7.38 -24.56 -16.38
CA GLY A 111 6.03 -24.78 -15.87
C GLY A 111 5.74 -24.02 -14.58
N TRP A 112 4.96 -24.65 -13.70
CA TRP A 112 4.68 -24.10 -12.38
C TRP A 112 5.86 -24.35 -11.44
N GLY A 113 6.28 -23.31 -10.73
CA GLY A 113 7.37 -23.42 -9.77
C GLY A 113 7.20 -22.46 -8.60
N LEU A 114 8.04 -22.65 -7.59
CA LEU A 114 8.12 -21.80 -6.42
C LEU A 114 9.57 -21.39 -6.20
N GLY A 115 9.88 -20.10 -6.37
CA GLY A 115 11.18 -19.53 -6.04
C GLY A 115 11.14 -18.68 -4.77
N VAL A 116 12.33 -18.31 -4.28
CA VAL A 116 12.46 -17.28 -3.24
C VAL A 116 11.85 -15.96 -3.72
N GLY A 117 12.02 -15.58 -4.99
CA GLY A 117 11.35 -14.41 -5.57
C GLY A 117 9.83 -14.47 -5.47
N THR A 118 9.23 -15.62 -5.77
CA THR A 118 7.79 -15.84 -5.63
C THR A 118 7.34 -15.68 -4.18
N LEU A 119 8.07 -16.25 -3.22
CA LEU A 119 7.76 -16.12 -1.78
C LEU A 119 7.84 -14.67 -1.30
N VAL A 120 8.86 -13.93 -1.74
CA VAL A 120 9.02 -12.50 -1.42
C VAL A 120 7.86 -11.68 -1.98
N MET A 121 7.42 -11.96 -3.20
CA MET A 121 6.25 -11.30 -3.80
C MET A 121 4.94 -11.65 -3.08
N VAL A 122 4.73 -12.92 -2.70
CA VAL A 122 3.56 -13.33 -1.91
C VAL A 122 3.53 -12.62 -0.55
N ALA A 123 4.67 -12.52 0.13
CA ALA A 123 4.78 -11.82 1.40
C ALA A 123 4.44 -10.33 1.24
N ASP A 124 4.97 -9.68 0.21
CA ASP A 124 4.68 -8.27 -0.07
C ASP A 124 3.20 -8.03 -0.36
N ALA A 125 2.61 -8.82 -1.27
CA ALA A 125 1.19 -8.72 -1.59
C ALA A 125 0.28 -8.97 -0.38
N THR A 126 0.67 -9.91 0.48
CA THR A 126 -0.06 -10.21 1.72
C THR A 126 -0.02 -9.03 2.68
N PHE A 127 1.16 -8.47 2.97
CA PHE A 127 1.26 -7.35 3.90
C PHE A 127 0.64 -6.07 3.34
N LEU A 128 0.77 -5.80 2.04
CA LEU A 128 0.10 -4.68 1.39
C LEU A 128 -1.42 -4.82 1.48
N SER A 129 -1.95 -6.03 1.30
CA SER A 129 -3.38 -6.31 1.46
C SER A 129 -3.82 -6.11 2.90
N LEU A 130 -3.09 -6.65 3.87
CA LEU A 130 -3.38 -6.46 5.29
C LEU A 130 -3.34 -4.99 5.68
N TYR A 131 -2.37 -4.22 5.18
CA TYR A 131 -2.30 -2.78 5.38
C TYR A 131 -3.53 -2.06 4.79
N THR A 132 -3.91 -2.40 3.55
CA THR A 132 -5.05 -1.81 2.86
C THR A 132 -6.38 -2.12 3.56
N PHE A 133 -6.63 -3.39 3.89
CA PHE A 133 -7.91 -3.82 4.46
C PHE A 133 -8.03 -3.61 5.98
N SER A 134 -6.92 -3.36 6.69
CA SER A 134 -6.97 -2.98 8.11
C SER A 134 -7.19 -1.48 8.36
N CYS A 135 -7.30 -0.65 7.33
CA CYS A 135 -7.40 0.80 7.49
C CYS A 135 -8.79 1.27 7.99
N HIS A 136 -8.85 2.52 8.49
CA HIS A 136 -10.12 3.14 8.90
C HIS A 136 -11.11 3.34 7.74
N ALA A 137 -10.62 3.59 6.52
CA ALA A 137 -11.49 3.73 5.35
C ALA A 137 -12.23 2.41 5.04
N CYS A 138 -11.52 1.27 5.09
CA CYS A 138 -12.12 -0.05 4.92
C CYS A 138 -13.15 -0.33 6.03
N ARG A 139 -12.81 -0.05 7.29
CA ARG A 139 -13.74 -0.18 8.42
C ARG A 139 -15.02 0.63 8.22
N HIS A 140 -14.88 1.87 7.74
CA HIS A 140 -16.01 2.74 7.44
C HIS A 140 -16.87 2.18 6.30
N ILE A 141 -16.28 1.61 5.26
CA ILE A 141 -17.04 0.98 4.16
C ILE A 141 -17.80 -0.26 4.67
N CYS A 142 -17.16 -1.12 5.46
CA CYS A 142 -17.79 -2.34 5.97
C CYS A 142 -18.98 -2.06 6.90
N GLY A 143 -18.88 -1.05 7.79
CA GLY A 143 -19.90 -0.78 8.83
C GLY A 143 -20.64 0.56 8.75
N GLY A 144 -20.25 1.48 7.85
CA GLY A 144 -20.83 2.83 7.77
C GLY A 144 -22.25 2.85 7.22
N HIS A 145 -23.05 3.88 7.53
CA HIS A 145 -24.45 3.97 7.11
C HIS A 145 -25.35 2.83 7.64
N VAL A 146 -24.94 2.12 8.70
CA VAL A 146 -25.81 1.20 9.45
C VAL A 146 -26.25 1.89 10.73
N ASN A 147 -27.54 2.20 10.86
CA ASN A 147 -28.11 2.77 12.09
C ASN A 147 -28.45 1.68 13.13
N THR A 148 -28.54 0.42 12.72
CA THR A 148 -28.87 -0.70 13.61
C THR A 148 -28.14 -1.98 13.19
N PHE A 149 -27.07 -2.35 13.89
CA PHE A 149 -26.25 -3.51 13.53
C PHE A 149 -26.97 -4.86 13.67
N SER A 150 -28.00 -4.97 14.52
CA SER A 150 -28.79 -6.20 14.64
C SER A 150 -29.54 -6.57 13.36
N ARG A 151 -29.86 -5.58 12.50
CA ARG A 151 -30.52 -5.78 11.21
C ARG A 151 -29.53 -5.98 10.04
N ALA A 152 -28.22 -5.89 10.30
CA ALA A 152 -27.18 -6.04 9.29
C ALA A 152 -26.04 -6.94 9.81
N PRO A 153 -26.31 -8.24 10.07
CA PRO A 153 -25.37 -9.14 10.73
C PRO A 153 -24.07 -9.34 9.95
N VAL A 154 -24.14 -9.42 8.61
CA VAL A 154 -22.95 -9.54 7.74
C VAL A 154 -22.06 -8.31 7.84
N ARG A 155 -22.64 -7.11 7.74
CA ARG A 155 -21.90 -5.85 7.86
C ARG A 155 -21.26 -5.69 9.24
N ARG A 156 -22.00 -6.08 10.29
CA ARG A 156 -21.49 -6.14 11.66
C ARG A 156 -20.28 -7.08 11.76
N ALA A 157 -20.36 -8.29 11.19
CA ALA A 157 -19.29 -9.27 11.22
C ALA A 157 -18.03 -8.76 10.50
N LEU A 158 -18.18 -8.21 9.29
CA LEU A 158 -17.07 -7.61 8.53
C LEU A 158 -16.46 -6.43 9.30
N TRP A 159 -17.29 -5.52 9.82
CA TRP A 159 -16.80 -4.40 10.62
C TRP A 159 -16.05 -4.87 11.88
N GLN A 160 -16.51 -5.92 12.56
CA GLN A 160 -15.82 -6.51 13.71
C GLN A 160 -14.48 -7.10 13.32
N TRP A 161 -14.41 -7.85 12.21
CA TRP A 161 -13.17 -8.43 11.72
C TRP A 161 -12.15 -7.34 11.36
N VAL A 162 -12.57 -6.34 10.57
CA VAL A 162 -11.73 -5.19 10.22
C VAL A 162 -11.29 -4.43 11.47
N SER A 163 -12.19 -4.24 12.45
CA SER A 163 -11.85 -3.56 13.71
C SER A 163 -10.78 -4.30 14.51
N ARG A 164 -10.73 -5.64 14.46
CA ARG A 164 -9.69 -6.43 15.13
C ARG A 164 -8.34 -6.26 14.46
N ILE A 165 -8.28 -6.40 13.13
CA ILE A 165 -7.01 -6.25 12.40
C ILE A 165 -6.50 -4.80 12.36
N ASN A 166 -7.40 -3.81 12.49
CA ASN A 166 -7.08 -2.39 12.56
C ASN A 166 -6.23 -2.03 13.79
N LEU A 167 -6.32 -2.78 14.89
CA LEU A 167 -5.46 -2.60 16.07
C LEU A 167 -3.97 -2.73 15.72
N SER A 168 -3.65 -3.62 14.77
CA SER A 168 -2.30 -3.87 14.28
C SER A 168 -1.98 -3.10 12.99
N HIS A 169 -2.81 -2.13 12.58
CA HIS A 169 -2.62 -1.38 11.32
C HIS A 169 -1.23 -0.75 11.20
N GLY A 170 -0.67 -0.25 12.30
CA GLY A 170 0.69 0.28 12.32
C GLY A 170 1.77 -0.78 12.05
N VAL A 171 1.57 -2.03 12.50
CA VAL A 171 2.48 -3.14 12.19
C VAL A 171 2.40 -3.48 10.71
N TRP A 172 1.18 -3.58 10.17
CA TRP A 172 0.98 -3.83 8.73
C TRP A 172 1.58 -2.73 7.87
N PHE A 173 1.53 -1.46 8.31
CA PHE A 173 2.19 -0.35 7.63
C PHE A 173 3.69 -0.57 7.48
N TRP A 174 4.39 -0.94 8.56
CA TRP A 174 5.83 -1.16 8.52
C TRP A 174 6.22 -2.43 7.79
N LEU A 175 5.48 -3.53 7.97
CA LEU A 175 5.72 -4.76 7.23
C LEU A 175 5.54 -4.54 5.73
N ALA A 176 4.45 -3.92 5.30
CA ALA A 176 4.20 -3.61 3.89
C ALA A 176 5.17 -2.58 3.30
N LEU A 177 5.83 -1.75 4.13
CA LEU A 177 6.89 -0.85 3.67
C LEU A 177 8.23 -1.55 3.59
N GLY A 178 8.53 -2.43 4.54
CA GLY A 178 9.75 -3.23 4.53
C GLY A 178 9.77 -4.23 3.39
N THR A 179 8.69 -4.98 3.19
CA THR A 179 8.62 -6.01 2.16
C THR A 179 8.66 -5.46 0.76
N ILE A 180 8.04 -4.32 0.48
CA ILE A 180 8.08 -3.73 -0.87
C ILE A 180 9.51 -3.32 -1.22
N ILE A 181 10.22 -2.68 -0.28
CA ILE A 181 11.64 -2.31 -0.47
C ILE A 181 12.50 -3.55 -0.70
N LEU A 182 12.29 -4.61 0.10
CA LEU A 182 13.03 -5.85 -0.05
C LEU A 182 12.71 -6.57 -1.36
N ALA A 183 11.44 -6.61 -1.77
CA ALA A 183 11.01 -7.23 -3.01
C ALA A 183 11.57 -6.52 -4.23
N ASP A 184 11.55 -5.19 -4.23
CA ASP A 184 12.14 -4.39 -5.30
C ASP A 184 13.66 -4.53 -5.35
N LEU A 185 14.34 -4.50 -4.20
CA LEU A 185 15.79 -4.74 -4.14
C LEU A 185 16.14 -6.15 -4.64
N TYR A 186 15.38 -7.17 -4.25
CA TYR A 186 15.59 -8.55 -4.67
C TYR A 186 15.45 -8.71 -6.20
N VAL A 187 14.36 -8.19 -6.77
CA VAL A 187 14.14 -8.23 -8.23
C VAL A 187 15.19 -7.41 -8.97
N TYR A 188 15.62 -6.28 -8.42
CA TYR A 188 16.70 -5.49 -9.00
C TYR A 188 18.03 -6.26 -9.05
N LEU A 189 18.44 -6.89 -7.94
CA LEU A 189 19.65 -7.71 -7.89
C LEU A 189 19.59 -8.92 -8.84
N LEU A 190 18.42 -9.53 -9.00
CA LEU A 190 18.18 -10.57 -10.01
C LEU A 190 18.36 -10.03 -11.43
N SER A 191 17.80 -8.85 -11.75
CA SER A 191 17.94 -8.25 -13.09
C SER A 191 19.38 -7.86 -13.44
N LEU A 192 20.19 -7.55 -12.42
CA LEU A 192 21.63 -7.30 -12.58
C LEU A 192 22.45 -8.59 -12.68
N GLY A 193 21.86 -9.76 -12.45
CA GLY A 193 22.58 -11.03 -12.36
C GLY A 193 23.51 -11.13 -11.15
N THR A 194 23.33 -10.28 -10.13
CA THR A 194 24.15 -10.30 -8.91
C THR A 194 23.79 -11.50 -8.02
N ILE A 195 22.52 -11.89 -8.03
CA ILE A 195 22.01 -13.09 -7.37
C ILE A 195 21.26 -13.95 -8.40
N VAL A 196 21.12 -15.24 -8.08
CA VAL A 196 20.30 -16.18 -8.86
C VAL A 196 19.07 -16.53 -8.03
N ASP A 197 17.90 -16.60 -8.68
CA ASP A 197 16.67 -16.95 -7.97
C ASP A 197 16.73 -18.42 -7.53
N LEU A 198 16.73 -18.65 -6.22
CA LEU A 198 16.77 -19.99 -5.65
C LEU A 198 15.40 -20.62 -5.77
N ARG A 199 15.32 -21.71 -6.55
CA ARG A 199 14.10 -22.50 -6.73
C ARG A 199 13.93 -23.49 -5.59
N VAL A 200 12.70 -23.59 -5.10
CA VAL A 200 12.27 -24.64 -4.17
C VAL A 200 11.85 -25.88 -4.96
N PHE A 201 11.05 -25.69 -6.01
CA PHE A 201 10.66 -26.71 -6.99
C PHE A 201 10.13 -26.05 -8.27
#